data_AF-A0A7W2JV36-F1
#
_entry.id   AF-A0A7W2JV36-F1
#
_cell.length_a   1.000
_cell.length_b   1.000
_cell.length_c   1.000
_cell.angle_alpha   90.00
_cell.angle_beta   90.00
_cell.angle_gamma   90.00
#
_symmetry.space_group_name_H-M   'P 1'
#
loop_
_entity.id
_entity.type
_entity.pdbx_description
1 polymer ?
#
loop_
_entity_poly.entity_id
_entity_poly.type
_entity_poly.pdbx_seq_one_letter_code
_entity_poly.pdbx_strand_id
1 'polypeptide(L)'
;MDYPKSTPGAGLVDGRFVDENTTTGQPGSLIPASWGNGVTEELVNVIKAAGLEPDEAAHDQLLRSIRSMLSGDFKRAVRVATTAAIGLDGLQVIDGVQLAAGDRVLVKDQPSKALNGIWLAQANAWRRADDFSGGGDVGGGLVVAVAAGTTYGPSVWQLVTPGPITVGVTELTFTLAFGRVVAAGSYAKVTVDSAGRVVGGSSDLGGVTGVPAVVAGSMADIADTRFLAAADATTDKPVGINYAGGMSIKYPGGKMAIQFLGAVTHDHFCVRRVEANGIGQWRTLFHSGNFDPYSKADVADVYNRVDTNYLITQAVEALLPRRNFGSPDFIRIPDRTGGLLLVMGTTLVAPESSVDVTLPITFNMGRGALATVAAGTANNQGNYSAYATLASNSTLRLTQDVSTTTGAANQYISWMAWGY
;
A
#
# COMPACT_ATOMS: atom_id res chain seq x y z
N MET A 1 -58.17 24.59 -35.95
CA MET A 1 -58.78 25.16 -37.15
C MET A 1 -58.80 24.13 -38.27
N ASP A 2 -60.00 23.66 -38.59
CA ASP A 2 -60.35 22.90 -39.79
C ASP A 2 -61.53 23.62 -40.46
N TYR A 3 -61.98 23.17 -41.64
CA TYR A 3 -63.19 23.67 -42.29
C TYR A 3 -64.40 23.65 -41.34
N PRO A 4 -65.33 24.63 -41.43
CA PRO A 4 -66.43 24.80 -40.49
C PRO A 4 -67.57 23.78 -40.71
N LYS A 5 -67.27 22.49 -40.56
CA LYS A 5 -68.18 21.36 -40.81
C LYS A 5 -69.32 21.30 -39.80
N SER A 6 -69.11 21.82 -38.59
CA SER A 6 -70.10 21.86 -37.52
C SER A 6 -71.10 23.01 -37.64
N THR A 7 -70.84 23.99 -38.51
CA THR A 7 -71.69 25.17 -38.69
C THR A 7 -72.87 24.87 -39.64
N PRO A 8 -74.12 24.83 -39.16
CA PRO A 8 -75.27 24.57 -40.01
C PRO A 8 -75.42 25.67 -41.08
N GLY A 9 -75.65 25.28 -42.33
CA GLY A 9 -75.82 26.24 -43.42
C GLY A 9 -74.53 26.91 -43.91
N ALA A 10 -73.35 26.41 -43.53
CA ALA A 10 -72.07 26.90 -44.05
C ALA A 10 -71.89 26.70 -45.57
N GLY A 11 -72.75 25.89 -46.20
CA GLY A 11 -72.79 25.67 -47.65
C GLY A 11 -71.55 24.94 -48.16
N LEU A 12 -71.06 23.95 -47.41
CA LEU A 12 -69.90 23.14 -47.79
C LEU A 12 -70.32 21.92 -48.63
N VAL A 13 -69.49 21.52 -49.58
CA VAL A 13 -69.60 20.25 -50.29
C VAL A 13 -68.27 19.50 -50.15
N ASP A 14 -68.35 18.21 -49.79
CA ASP A 14 -67.19 17.37 -49.44
C ASP A 14 -66.24 18.01 -48.40
N GLY A 15 -66.81 18.84 -47.52
CA GLY A 15 -66.07 19.52 -46.47
C GLY A 15 -65.26 20.74 -46.93
N ARG A 16 -65.48 21.26 -48.14
CA ARG A 16 -64.85 22.47 -48.70
C ARG A 16 -65.89 23.53 -49.09
N PHE A 17 -65.47 24.79 -49.19
CA PHE A 17 -66.32 25.86 -49.68
C PHE A 17 -66.59 25.71 -51.18
N VAL A 18 -67.80 26.04 -51.62
CA VAL A 18 -68.25 25.97 -53.03
C VAL A 18 -69.04 27.20 -53.40
N ASP A 19 -68.91 27.67 -54.64
CA ASP A 19 -69.70 28.80 -55.13
C ASP A 19 -71.11 28.34 -55.52
N GLU A 20 -72.06 29.28 -55.53
CA GLU A 20 -73.45 28.99 -55.93
C GLU A 20 -73.52 28.52 -57.39
N ASN A 21 -74.36 27.50 -57.65
CA ASN A 21 -74.65 27.05 -59.00
C ASN A 21 -76.14 27.23 -59.29
N THR A 22 -76.47 28.32 -59.98
CA THR A 22 -77.83 28.70 -60.36
C THR A 22 -78.49 27.74 -61.36
N THR A 23 -77.70 26.88 -62.03
CA THR A 23 -78.19 25.92 -63.03
C THR A 23 -78.60 24.60 -62.39
N THR A 24 -77.94 24.17 -61.32
CA THR A 24 -78.25 22.95 -60.57
C THR A 24 -79.04 23.21 -59.28
N GLY A 25 -79.27 24.49 -58.94
CA GLY A 25 -79.94 24.91 -57.70
C GLY A 25 -79.10 24.68 -56.45
N GLN A 26 -77.80 24.43 -56.58
CA GLN A 26 -76.90 24.18 -55.47
C GLN A 26 -76.59 25.51 -54.75
N PRO A 27 -76.94 25.64 -53.46
CA PRO A 27 -76.61 26.81 -52.67
C PRO A 27 -75.09 26.93 -52.48
N GLY A 28 -74.56 28.14 -52.63
CA GLY A 28 -73.14 28.43 -52.37
C GLY A 28 -72.81 28.54 -50.88
N SER A 29 -71.52 28.51 -50.58
CA SER A 29 -70.95 28.84 -49.28
C SER A 29 -71.19 30.31 -48.90
N LEU A 30 -71.11 30.59 -47.60
CA LEU A 30 -71.26 31.96 -47.06
C LEU A 30 -70.14 32.93 -47.47
N ILE A 31 -69.03 32.40 -47.99
CA ILE A 31 -67.87 33.15 -48.49
C ILE A 31 -67.47 32.60 -49.87
N PRO A 32 -66.81 33.42 -50.72
CA PRO A 32 -66.32 32.95 -52.02
C PRO A 32 -65.43 31.73 -51.89
N ALA A 33 -65.70 30.67 -52.66
CA ALA A 33 -65.04 29.37 -52.50
C ALA A 33 -63.53 29.46 -52.70
N SER A 34 -63.08 30.23 -53.70
CA SER A 34 -61.65 30.42 -53.96
C SER A 34 -60.92 31.04 -52.77
N TRP A 35 -61.50 32.05 -52.12
CA TRP A 35 -60.89 32.72 -50.97
C TRP A 35 -60.97 31.84 -49.71
N GLY A 36 -62.14 31.28 -49.42
CA GLY A 36 -62.37 30.45 -48.24
C GLY A 36 -61.52 29.18 -48.23
N ASN A 37 -61.44 28.49 -49.37
CA ASN A 37 -60.58 27.30 -49.50
C ASN A 37 -59.10 27.70 -49.42
N GLY A 38 -58.68 28.78 -50.09
CA GLY A 38 -57.29 29.22 -50.07
C GLY A 38 -56.79 29.53 -48.66
N VAL A 39 -57.52 30.32 -47.88
CA VAL A 39 -57.12 30.67 -46.51
C VAL A 39 -57.16 29.45 -45.59
N THR A 40 -58.22 28.63 -45.65
CA THR A 40 -58.35 27.47 -44.77
C THR A 40 -57.32 26.39 -45.10
N GLU A 41 -57.02 26.15 -46.37
CA GLU A 41 -56.02 25.17 -46.79
C GLU A 41 -54.60 25.60 -46.38
N GLU A 42 -54.23 26.88 -46.51
CA GLU A 42 -52.95 27.39 -45.99
C GLU A 42 -52.78 27.13 -44.49
N LEU A 43 -53.82 27.44 -43.71
CA LEU A 43 -53.78 27.24 -42.25
C LEU A 43 -53.76 25.75 -41.87
N VAL A 44 -54.56 24.93 -42.54
CA VAL A 44 -54.57 23.47 -42.35
C VAL A 44 -53.22 22.85 -42.73
N ASN A 45 -52.58 23.33 -43.79
CA ASN A 45 -51.26 22.86 -44.21
C ASN A 45 -50.18 23.18 -43.16
N VAL A 46 -50.20 24.39 -42.57
CA VAL A 46 -49.30 24.74 -41.46
C VAL A 46 -49.55 23.85 -40.23
N ILE A 47 -50.83 23.57 -39.92
CA ILE A 47 -51.21 22.71 -38.80
C ILE A 47 -50.70 21.28 -38.99
N LYS A 48 -50.93 20.70 -40.17
CA LYS A 48 -50.47 19.35 -40.53
C LYS A 48 -48.94 19.26 -40.60
N ALA A 49 -48.27 20.28 -41.14
CA ALA A 49 -46.81 20.32 -41.20
C ALA A 49 -46.17 20.34 -39.80
N ALA A 50 -46.87 20.88 -38.80
CA ALA A 50 -46.47 20.79 -37.40
C ALA A 50 -46.84 19.46 -36.71
N GLY A 51 -47.37 18.47 -37.45
CA GLY A 51 -47.79 17.17 -36.91
C GLY A 51 -49.05 17.21 -36.06
N LEU A 52 -49.85 18.28 -36.14
CA LEU A 52 -51.12 18.40 -35.44
C LEU A 52 -52.28 17.99 -36.35
N GLU A 53 -53.29 17.33 -35.78
CA GLU A 53 -54.53 17.04 -36.50
C GLU A 53 -55.44 18.28 -36.48
N PRO A 54 -55.87 18.81 -37.64
CA PRO A 54 -56.79 19.94 -37.69
C PRO A 54 -58.11 19.65 -36.95
N ASP A 55 -58.50 20.56 -36.08
CA ASP A 55 -59.73 20.47 -35.28
C ASP A 55 -60.49 21.79 -35.34
N GLU A 56 -61.73 21.77 -35.83
CA GLU A 56 -62.62 22.93 -35.92
C GLU A 56 -62.87 23.59 -34.56
N ALA A 57 -62.92 22.80 -33.47
CA ALA A 57 -63.17 23.31 -32.12
C ALA A 57 -61.94 23.98 -31.47
N ALA A 58 -60.76 23.80 -32.06
CA ALA A 58 -59.51 24.33 -31.51
C ALA A 58 -59.11 25.67 -32.16
N HIS A 59 -59.07 26.72 -31.34
CA HIS A 59 -58.78 28.10 -31.77
C HIS A 59 -57.31 28.54 -31.62
N ASP A 60 -56.42 27.65 -31.17
CA ASP A 60 -55.00 27.95 -30.91
C ASP A 60 -54.02 27.15 -31.77
N GLN A 61 -54.52 26.33 -32.71
CA GLN A 61 -53.68 25.38 -33.46
C GLN A 61 -52.61 26.08 -34.31
N LEU A 62 -52.92 27.17 -35.00
CA LEU A 62 -51.94 27.93 -35.78
C LEU A 62 -50.78 28.44 -34.90
N LEU A 63 -51.11 28.96 -33.72
CA LEU A 63 -50.12 29.43 -32.76
C LEU A 63 -49.25 28.28 -32.25
N ARG A 64 -49.85 27.12 -31.95
CA ARG A 64 -49.14 25.90 -31.55
C ARG A 64 -48.22 25.39 -32.66
N SER A 65 -48.66 25.44 -33.91
CA SER A 65 -47.86 25.04 -35.08
C SER A 65 -46.63 25.92 -35.24
N ILE A 66 -46.79 27.23 -35.18
CA ILE A 66 -45.68 28.19 -35.26
C ILE A 66 -44.71 27.97 -34.10
N ARG A 67 -45.21 27.77 -32.88
CA ARG A 67 -44.36 27.48 -31.70
C ARG A 67 -43.58 26.18 -31.86
N SER A 68 -44.22 25.10 -32.31
CA SER A 68 -43.61 23.80 -32.57
C SER A 68 -42.51 23.89 -33.64
N MET A 69 -42.77 24.60 -34.74
CA MET A 69 -41.77 24.80 -35.80
C MET A 69 -40.57 25.64 -35.35
N LEU A 70 -40.77 26.53 -34.37
CA LEU A 70 -39.72 27.34 -33.77
C LEU A 70 -39.04 26.65 -32.57
N SER A 71 -39.63 25.58 -32.04
CA SER A 71 -39.13 24.86 -30.87
C SER A 71 -38.10 23.81 -31.27
N GLY A 72 -37.01 24.24 -31.91
CA GLY A 72 -35.87 23.36 -32.14
C GLY A 72 -35.29 22.84 -30.82
N ASP A 73 -34.55 21.72 -30.90
CA ASP A 73 -33.84 21.15 -29.76
C ASP A 73 -32.73 22.07 -29.22
N PHE A 74 -32.31 23.07 -30.00
CA PHE A 74 -31.46 24.16 -29.53
C PHE A 74 -32.32 25.29 -28.97
N LYS A 75 -32.32 25.46 -27.64
CA LYS A 75 -33.07 26.54 -26.98
C LYS A 75 -32.30 27.83 -26.92
N ARG A 76 -33.05 28.93 -26.83
CA ARG A 76 -32.48 30.26 -26.56
C ARG A 76 -31.68 30.21 -25.25
N ALA A 77 -30.51 30.82 -25.29
CA ALA A 77 -29.60 30.86 -24.15
C ALA A 77 -30.30 31.32 -22.88
N VAL A 78 -29.94 30.70 -21.77
CA VAL A 78 -30.31 31.15 -20.43
C VAL A 78 -29.23 32.05 -19.87
N ARG A 79 -29.61 32.95 -18.97
CA ARG A 79 -28.67 33.82 -18.27
C ARG A 79 -27.76 33.00 -17.35
N VAL A 80 -28.34 32.07 -16.60
CA VAL A 80 -27.64 31.29 -15.57
C VAL A 80 -28.28 29.90 -15.39
N ALA A 81 -27.53 28.96 -14.81
CA ALA A 81 -28.02 27.66 -14.38
C ALA A 81 -27.99 27.55 -12.85
N THR A 82 -28.93 26.82 -12.26
CA THR A 82 -28.94 26.58 -10.81
C THR A 82 -27.70 25.81 -10.34
N THR A 83 -27.31 26.02 -9.09
CA THR A 83 -26.25 25.26 -8.39
C THR A 83 -26.79 24.40 -7.24
N ALA A 84 -28.07 24.58 -6.90
CA ALA A 84 -28.81 23.87 -5.88
C ALA A 84 -30.31 24.06 -6.13
N ALA A 85 -31.16 23.38 -5.34
CA ALA A 85 -32.59 23.63 -5.32
C ALA A 85 -32.90 25.09 -4.96
N ILE A 86 -33.87 25.68 -5.64
CA ILE A 86 -34.31 27.06 -5.43
C ILE A 86 -35.84 27.15 -5.27
N GLY A 87 -36.33 28.22 -4.66
CA GLY A 87 -37.72 28.64 -4.87
C GLY A 87 -37.91 29.09 -6.32
N LEU A 88 -39.09 28.87 -6.90
CA LEU A 88 -39.45 29.31 -8.26
C LEU A 88 -40.25 30.61 -8.20
N ASP A 89 -39.75 31.56 -7.42
CA ASP A 89 -40.35 32.86 -7.16
C ASP A 89 -39.27 33.88 -6.74
N GLY A 90 -39.56 35.17 -6.91
CA GLY A 90 -38.65 36.25 -6.50
C GLY A 90 -37.41 36.42 -7.40
N LEU A 91 -36.80 37.61 -7.34
CA LEU A 91 -35.56 37.89 -8.05
C LEU A 91 -34.36 37.52 -7.18
N GLN A 92 -33.74 36.38 -7.49
CA GLN A 92 -32.68 35.77 -6.68
C GLN A 92 -31.28 36.04 -7.24
N VAL A 93 -30.25 35.78 -6.43
CA VAL A 93 -28.87 35.61 -6.91
C VAL A 93 -28.65 34.12 -7.18
N ILE A 94 -28.30 33.76 -8.41
CA ILE A 94 -27.99 32.37 -8.79
C ILE A 94 -26.61 32.33 -9.44
N ASP A 95 -25.76 31.40 -8.99
CA ASP A 95 -24.36 31.25 -9.45
C ASP A 95 -23.57 32.57 -9.49
N GLY A 96 -23.81 33.44 -8.49
CA GLY A 96 -23.19 34.76 -8.37
C GLY A 96 -23.80 35.86 -9.26
N VAL A 97 -24.88 35.59 -9.99
CA VAL A 97 -25.57 36.55 -10.86
C VAL A 97 -26.90 36.98 -10.25
N GLN A 98 -27.09 38.28 -10.02
CA GLN A 98 -28.37 38.86 -9.64
C GLN A 98 -29.34 38.85 -10.83
N LEU A 99 -30.51 38.23 -10.67
CA LEU A 99 -31.52 38.11 -11.72
C LEU A 99 -32.40 39.36 -11.84
N ALA A 100 -32.80 39.66 -13.07
CA ALA A 100 -33.85 40.62 -13.41
C ALA A 100 -35.11 39.91 -13.91
N ALA A 101 -36.26 40.60 -13.86
CA ALA A 101 -37.50 40.04 -14.37
C ALA A 101 -37.39 39.77 -15.89
N GLY A 102 -37.77 38.55 -16.30
CA GLY A 102 -37.65 38.07 -17.68
C GLY A 102 -36.32 37.38 -17.99
N ASP A 103 -35.34 37.36 -17.07
CA ASP A 103 -34.14 36.55 -17.25
C ASP A 103 -34.50 35.08 -17.34
N ARG A 104 -33.91 34.39 -18.31
CA ARG A 104 -34.08 32.95 -18.50
C ARG A 104 -33.12 32.21 -17.58
N VAL A 105 -33.61 31.20 -16.86
CA VAL A 105 -32.81 30.39 -15.93
C VAL A 105 -32.97 28.92 -16.28
N LEU A 106 -31.86 28.20 -16.42
CA LEU A 106 -31.89 26.74 -16.45
C LEU A 106 -31.98 26.23 -15.02
N VAL A 107 -33.16 25.75 -14.65
CA VAL A 107 -33.41 25.09 -13.38
C VAL A 107 -33.17 23.60 -13.58
N LYS A 108 -32.13 23.05 -12.93
CA LYS A 108 -31.71 21.64 -13.13
C LYS A 108 -31.54 20.85 -11.82
N ASP A 109 -31.64 21.51 -10.67
CA ASP A 109 -31.32 20.92 -9.36
C ASP A 109 -32.53 20.84 -8.41
N GLN A 110 -33.76 20.75 -8.94
CA GLN A 110 -34.95 20.60 -8.10
C GLN A 110 -35.04 19.19 -7.50
N PRO A 111 -35.55 19.04 -6.25
CA PRO A 111 -35.82 17.72 -5.67
C PRO A 111 -36.85 16.93 -6.48
N SER A 112 -37.91 17.60 -6.93
CA SER A 112 -38.81 17.06 -7.95
C SER A 112 -38.29 17.46 -9.32
N LYS A 113 -37.68 16.52 -10.03
CA LYS A 113 -37.05 16.78 -11.34
C LYS A 113 -38.07 17.13 -12.42
N ALA A 114 -39.36 16.93 -12.19
CA ALA A 114 -40.42 17.41 -13.09
C ALA A 114 -40.47 18.94 -13.15
N LEU A 115 -39.98 19.64 -12.11
CA LEU A 115 -39.87 21.11 -12.08
C LEU A 115 -38.61 21.64 -12.76
N ASN A 116 -37.65 20.79 -13.12
CA ASN A 116 -36.51 21.21 -13.92
C ASN A 116 -36.96 21.72 -15.31
N GLY A 117 -36.13 22.52 -15.95
CA GLY A 117 -36.41 23.13 -17.23
C GLY A 117 -35.96 24.59 -17.34
N ILE A 118 -36.48 25.29 -18.34
CA ILE A 118 -36.18 26.71 -18.54
C ILE A 118 -37.32 27.55 -17.98
N TRP A 119 -36.97 28.42 -17.03
CA TRP A 119 -37.90 29.33 -16.35
C TRP A 119 -37.56 30.78 -16.65
N LEU A 120 -38.56 31.65 -16.57
CA LEU A 120 -38.41 33.09 -16.63
C LEU A 120 -38.54 33.65 -15.22
N ALA A 121 -37.46 34.29 -14.75
CA ALA A 121 -37.41 34.88 -13.43
C ALA A 121 -38.40 36.05 -13.31
N GLN A 122 -39.10 36.13 -12.18
CA GLN A 122 -40.06 37.21 -11.88
C GLN A 122 -40.01 37.56 -10.39
N ALA A 123 -40.54 38.73 -10.02
CA ALA A 123 -40.62 39.15 -8.61
C ALA A 123 -41.65 38.34 -7.82
N ASN A 124 -42.69 37.85 -8.50
CA ASN A 124 -43.67 36.89 -8.03
C ASN A 124 -43.28 35.46 -8.49
N ALA A 125 -44.25 34.55 -8.53
CA ALA A 125 -44.03 33.20 -9.04
C ALA A 125 -43.47 33.22 -10.46
N TRP A 126 -42.43 32.44 -10.70
CA TRP A 126 -41.83 32.28 -12.01
C TRP A 126 -42.75 31.49 -12.93
N ARG A 127 -42.61 31.71 -14.23
CA ARG A 127 -43.30 30.94 -15.26
C ARG A 127 -42.30 30.15 -16.10
N ARG A 128 -42.73 29.04 -16.69
CA ARG A 128 -41.91 28.37 -17.71
C ARG A 128 -41.73 29.29 -18.91
N ALA A 129 -40.56 29.18 -19.54
CA ALA A 129 -40.29 29.86 -20.79
C ALA A 129 -41.20 29.34 -21.90
N ASP A 130 -41.59 30.20 -22.84
CA ASP A 130 -42.57 29.87 -23.86
C ASP A 130 -42.11 28.71 -24.78
N ASP A 131 -40.80 28.59 -25.01
CA ASP A 131 -40.15 27.50 -25.74
C ASP A 131 -39.81 26.27 -24.89
N PHE A 132 -40.34 26.21 -23.66
CA PHE A 132 -40.21 25.11 -22.69
C PHE A 132 -41.50 24.97 -21.88
N SER A 133 -42.68 25.16 -22.49
CA SER A 133 -43.95 25.27 -21.76
C SER A 133 -44.96 24.17 -22.05
N GLY A 134 -44.84 23.42 -23.16
CA GLY A 134 -45.79 22.38 -23.55
C GLY A 134 -45.18 21.07 -24.09
N GLY A 135 -46.05 20.07 -24.29
CA GLY A 135 -45.72 18.82 -24.95
C GLY A 135 -45.55 19.04 -26.46
N GLY A 136 -44.32 18.84 -26.96
CA GLY A 136 -43.91 19.18 -28.33
C GLY A 136 -42.75 20.17 -28.36
N ASP A 137 -42.60 21.01 -27.33
CA ASP A 137 -41.49 21.97 -27.25
C ASP A 137 -40.16 21.32 -26.84
N VAL A 138 -40.20 20.13 -26.22
CA VAL A 138 -39.04 19.52 -25.55
C VAL A 138 -38.81 18.11 -26.10
N GLY A 139 -37.80 17.98 -26.96
CA GLY A 139 -37.26 16.70 -27.39
C GLY A 139 -36.24 16.14 -26.40
N GLY A 140 -36.13 14.81 -26.36
CA GLY A 140 -34.99 14.17 -25.69
C GLY A 140 -33.70 14.52 -26.44
N GLY A 141 -32.69 15.01 -25.74
CA GLY A 141 -31.43 15.47 -26.35
C GLY A 141 -31.33 16.97 -26.58
N LEU A 142 -32.38 17.74 -26.23
CA LEU A 142 -32.38 19.21 -26.25
C LEU A 142 -31.15 19.82 -25.59
N VAL A 143 -30.63 20.90 -26.17
CA VAL A 143 -29.48 21.64 -25.66
C VAL A 143 -29.79 23.11 -25.40
N VAL A 144 -29.15 23.66 -24.36
CA VAL A 144 -29.31 25.06 -23.96
C VAL A 144 -27.97 25.63 -23.49
N ALA A 145 -27.61 26.80 -24.02
CA ALA A 145 -26.42 27.52 -23.60
C ALA A 145 -26.70 28.35 -22.33
N VAL A 146 -25.72 28.40 -21.43
CA VAL A 146 -25.70 29.21 -20.22
C VAL A 146 -24.67 30.31 -20.41
N ALA A 147 -25.11 31.57 -20.36
CA ALA A 147 -24.28 32.72 -20.71
C ALA A 147 -23.36 33.17 -19.56
N ALA A 148 -23.82 33.12 -18.31
CA ALA A 148 -23.13 33.67 -17.15
C ALA A 148 -23.25 32.75 -15.93
N GLY A 149 -22.43 33.05 -14.91
CA GLY A 149 -22.32 32.27 -13.68
C GLY A 149 -20.86 31.97 -13.35
N THR A 150 -20.53 31.86 -12.07
CA THR A 150 -19.16 31.56 -11.61
C THR A 150 -18.76 30.10 -11.78
N THR A 151 -19.73 29.20 -11.65
CA THR A 151 -19.56 27.74 -11.64
C THR A 151 -19.91 27.15 -13.00
N TYR A 152 -21.05 27.56 -13.56
CA TYR A 152 -21.62 26.98 -14.77
C TYR A 152 -21.68 27.97 -15.95
N GLY A 153 -21.12 29.17 -15.83
CA GLY A 153 -20.98 30.11 -16.94
C GLY A 153 -19.54 30.23 -17.45
N PRO A 154 -19.30 30.35 -18.77
CA PRO A 154 -20.17 29.96 -19.88
C PRO A 154 -20.21 28.43 -20.07
N SER A 155 -21.37 27.87 -20.42
CA SER A 155 -21.52 26.43 -20.70
C SER A 155 -22.68 26.09 -21.64
N VAL A 156 -22.80 24.80 -22.00
CA VAL A 156 -23.96 24.23 -22.70
C VAL A 156 -24.41 22.98 -21.97
N TRP A 157 -25.71 22.84 -21.76
CA TRP A 157 -26.34 21.72 -21.08
C TRP A 157 -27.24 20.96 -22.04
N GLN A 158 -27.28 19.64 -21.90
CA GLN A 158 -28.13 18.74 -22.66
C GLN A 158 -29.15 18.06 -21.73
N LEU A 159 -30.39 17.97 -22.17
CA LEU A 159 -31.42 17.13 -21.57
C LEU A 159 -31.19 15.69 -21.99
N VAL A 160 -30.81 14.83 -21.04
CA VAL A 160 -30.50 13.41 -21.29
C VAL A 160 -31.68 12.49 -20.98
N THR A 161 -32.78 13.02 -20.47
CA THR A 161 -34.04 12.26 -20.33
C THR A 161 -34.52 11.82 -21.71
N PRO A 162 -34.67 10.50 -21.98
CA PRO A 162 -35.22 10.01 -23.25
C PRO A 162 -36.69 10.43 -23.44
N GLY A 163 -37.11 10.59 -24.69
CA GLY A 163 -38.52 10.86 -25.01
C GLY A 163 -39.43 9.64 -24.82
N PRO A 164 -40.76 9.83 -24.76
CA PRO A 164 -41.50 11.09 -24.88
C PRO A 164 -41.52 11.93 -23.58
N ILE A 165 -41.57 13.25 -23.70
CA ILE A 165 -41.49 14.19 -22.57
C ILE A 165 -42.78 14.98 -22.42
N THR A 166 -43.36 14.91 -21.22
CA THR A 166 -44.47 15.78 -20.77
C THR A 166 -43.94 16.75 -19.72
N VAL A 167 -43.81 18.02 -20.08
CA VAL A 167 -43.29 19.07 -19.19
C VAL A 167 -44.14 19.18 -17.93
N GLY A 168 -43.48 19.23 -16.75
CA GLY A 168 -44.14 19.29 -15.45
C GLY A 168 -44.60 17.93 -14.90
N VAL A 169 -44.46 16.85 -15.67
CA VAL A 169 -44.77 15.48 -15.24
C VAL A 169 -43.54 14.59 -15.33
N THR A 170 -42.91 14.52 -16.49
CA THR A 170 -41.68 13.74 -16.71
C THR A 170 -40.51 14.34 -15.92
N GLU A 171 -39.74 13.50 -15.24
CA GLU A 171 -38.52 13.94 -14.56
C GLU A 171 -37.40 14.31 -15.54
N LEU A 172 -36.94 15.56 -15.49
CA LEU A 172 -35.97 16.10 -16.44
C LEU A 172 -34.58 16.16 -15.82
N THR A 173 -33.63 15.42 -16.41
CA THR A 173 -32.23 15.42 -16.00
C THR A 173 -31.37 16.08 -17.06
N PHE A 174 -30.65 17.12 -16.67
CA PHE A 174 -29.71 17.83 -17.54
C PHE A 174 -28.27 17.46 -17.18
N THR A 175 -27.43 17.26 -18.18
CA THR A 175 -25.99 17.09 -18.03
C THR A 175 -25.24 18.19 -18.77
N LEU A 176 -24.05 18.52 -18.30
CA LEU A 176 -23.21 19.53 -18.90
C LEU A 176 -22.59 18.94 -20.18
N ALA A 177 -22.96 19.45 -21.36
CA ALA A 177 -22.44 19.00 -22.65
C ALA A 177 -21.09 19.68 -22.99
N PHE A 178 -21.01 20.99 -22.79
CA PHE A 178 -19.80 21.79 -23.02
C PHE A 178 -19.62 22.83 -21.90
N GLY A 179 -18.40 23.27 -21.64
CA GLY A 179 -18.13 24.36 -20.69
C GLY A 179 -17.00 24.06 -19.70
N ARG A 180 -16.87 24.90 -18.69
CA ARG A 180 -15.83 24.78 -17.66
C ARG A 180 -16.24 23.75 -16.60
N VAL A 181 -15.33 22.82 -16.27
CA VAL A 181 -15.45 21.91 -15.10
C VAL A 181 -14.20 21.98 -14.23
N VAL A 182 -13.06 22.22 -14.89
CA VAL A 182 -11.77 22.41 -14.25
C VAL A 182 -11.28 23.82 -14.58
N ALA A 183 -10.52 24.44 -13.68
CA ALA A 183 -9.89 25.73 -13.95
C ALA A 183 -8.91 25.61 -15.13
N ALA A 184 -8.70 26.70 -15.87
CA ALA A 184 -7.68 26.71 -16.91
C ALA A 184 -6.29 26.59 -16.26
N GLY A 185 -5.46 25.69 -16.79
CA GLY A 185 -4.12 25.45 -16.27
C GLY A 185 -3.50 24.18 -16.86
N SER A 186 -2.21 23.99 -16.58
CA SER A 186 -1.51 22.74 -16.89
C SER A 186 -1.67 21.77 -15.73
N TYR A 187 -2.16 20.56 -16.02
CA TYR A 187 -2.32 19.50 -15.05
C TYR A 187 -1.45 18.31 -15.45
N ALA A 188 -0.88 17.64 -14.45
CA ALA A 188 -0.02 16.47 -14.67
C ALA A 188 -0.84 15.17 -14.80
N LYS A 189 -2.03 15.14 -14.19
CA LYS A 189 -3.04 14.11 -14.39
C LYS A 189 -4.44 14.72 -14.39
N VAL A 190 -5.34 14.09 -15.12
CA VAL A 190 -6.75 14.47 -15.20
C VAL A 190 -7.64 13.28 -14.84
N THR A 191 -8.77 13.55 -14.20
CA THR A 191 -9.88 12.60 -14.08
C THR A 191 -10.92 12.93 -15.14
N VAL A 192 -11.46 11.90 -15.77
CA VAL A 192 -12.49 12.03 -16.80
C VAL A 192 -13.78 11.34 -16.38
N ASP A 193 -14.91 11.87 -16.82
CA ASP A 193 -16.20 11.21 -16.67
C ASP A 193 -16.45 10.15 -17.77
N SER A 194 -17.63 9.51 -17.73
CA SER A 194 -18.04 8.51 -18.72
C SER A 194 -18.21 9.06 -20.14
N ALA A 195 -18.31 10.38 -20.30
CA ALA A 195 -18.36 11.06 -21.59
C ALA A 195 -16.97 11.46 -22.11
N GLY A 196 -15.89 11.12 -21.38
CA GLY A 196 -14.51 11.44 -21.75
C GLY A 196 -14.10 12.88 -21.46
N ARG A 197 -14.90 13.63 -20.69
CA ARG A 197 -14.60 15.01 -20.35
C ARG A 197 -13.76 15.09 -19.09
N VAL A 198 -12.80 16.00 -19.07
CA VAL A 198 -12.02 16.35 -17.87
C VAL A 198 -12.94 16.94 -16.79
N VAL A 199 -13.05 16.24 -15.65
CA VAL A 199 -13.85 16.65 -14.48
C VAL A 199 -13.01 16.98 -13.26
N GLY A 200 -11.71 16.69 -13.30
CA GLY A 200 -10.74 17.10 -12.29
C GLY A 200 -9.33 17.10 -12.87
N GLY A 201 -8.46 17.90 -12.27
CA GLY A 201 -7.07 18.01 -12.65
C GLY A 201 -6.20 18.13 -11.41
N SER A 202 -5.06 17.44 -11.41
CA SER A 202 -4.04 17.61 -10.38
C SER A 202 -2.66 17.76 -11.02
N SER A 203 -1.90 18.74 -10.55
CA SER A 203 -0.48 18.88 -10.87
C SER A 203 0.41 18.05 -9.93
N ASP A 204 -0.16 17.47 -8.88
CA ASP A 204 0.56 16.63 -7.93
C ASP A 204 0.62 15.18 -8.43
N LEU A 205 1.83 14.77 -8.84
CA LEU A 205 2.20 13.39 -9.14
C LEU A 205 2.78 12.66 -7.92
N GLY A 206 2.28 12.99 -6.73
CA GLY A 206 2.84 12.48 -5.48
C GLY A 206 4.27 12.97 -5.30
N GLY A 207 4.52 14.26 -5.54
CA GLY A 207 5.85 14.86 -5.39
C GLY A 207 6.92 14.44 -6.39
N VAL A 208 6.61 13.66 -7.44
CA VAL A 208 7.61 13.27 -8.48
C VAL A 208 8.21 14.47 -9.21
N THR A 209 7.37 15.45 -9.55
CA THR A 209 7.74 16.61 -10.39
C THR A 209 7.91 17.90 -9.59
N GLY A 210 7.86 17.83 -8.26
CA GLY A 210 7.92 18.99 -7.37
C GLY A 210 8.61 18.67 -6.05
N VAL A 211 8.63 19.64 -5.13
CA VAL A 211 9.13 19.40 -3.77
C VAL A 211 8.03 18.66 -2.99
N PRO A 212 8.29 17.45 -2.46
CA PRO A 212 7.29 16.73 -1.69
C PRO A 212 6.93 17.52 -0.41
N ALA A 213 5.63 17.66 -0.15
CA ALA A 213 5.17 18.33 1.07
C ALA A 213 5.57 17.53 2.32
N VAL A 214 5.80 18.25 3.42
CA VAL A 214 5.99 17.62 4.74
C VAL A 214 4.69 16.95 5.17
N VAL A 215 4.77 15.67 5.53
CA VAL A 215 3.65 14.91 6.06
C VAL A 215 3.32 15.42 7.46
N ALA A 216 2.18 16.09 7.61
CA ALA A 216 1.62 16.41 8.92
C ALA A 216 0.79 15.23 9.43
N GLY A 217 1.16 14.67 10.58
CA GLY A 217 0.56 13.45 11.14
C GLY A 217 1.31 12.17 10.74
N SER A 218 0.57 11.07 10.65
CA SER A 218 1.11 9.74 10.40
C SER A 218 1.34 9.48 8.91
N MET A 219 2.54 9.06 8.51
CA MET A 219 2.81 8.59 7.15
C MET A 219 1.96 7.37 6.78
N ALA A 220 1.47 6.59 7.74
CA ALA A 220 0.57 5.47 7.45
C ALA A 220 -0.80 5.93 6.88
N ASP A 221 -1.19 7.18 7.12
CA ASP A 221 -2.47 7.76 6.68
C ASP A 221 -2.42 8.35 5.26
N ILE A 222 -1.25 8.31 4.62
CA ILE A 222 -1.12 8.69 3.22
C ILE A 222 -2.02 7.79 2.37
N ALA A 223 -2.90 8.41 1.57
CA ALA A 223 -3.95 7.72 0.83
C ALA A 223 -3.47 7.06 -0.48
N ASP A 224 -2.38 7.55 -1.06
CA ASP A 224 -1.84 7.14 -2.37
C ASP A 224 -0.33 6.92 -2.34
N THR A 225 0.22 6.37 -3.42
CA THR A 225 1.66 6.24 -3.60
C THR A 225 2.26 7.61 -3.93
N ARG A 226 3.25 8.05 -3.16
CA ARG A 226 3.91 9.36 -3.34
C ARG A 226 5.31 9.39 -2.74
N PHE A 227 6.14 10.30 -3.23
CA PHE A 227 7.27 10.85 -2.50
C PHE A 227 6.78 11.73 -1.35
N LEU A 228 7.56 11.80 -0.28
CA LEU A 228 7.21 12.51 0.94
C LEU A 228 8.43 13.16 1.57
N ALA A 229 8.20 14.23 2.31
CA ALA A 229 9.13 14.75 3.30
C ALA A 229 8.60 14.46 4.70
N ALA A 230 9.49 14.13 5.64
CA ALA A 230 9.16 13.98 7.05
C ALA A 230 9.94 15.02 7.86
N ALA A 231 9.24 15.67 8.79
CA ALA A 231 9.82 16.64 9.71
C ALA A 231 9.14 16.54 11.08
N ASP A 232 9.23 17.57 11.93
CA ASP A 232 8.65 17.56 13.28
C ASP A 232 7.14 17.31 13.31
N ALA A 233 6.41 17.72 12.26
CA ALA A 233 4.98 17.46 12.13
C ALA A 233 4.64 15.99 11.82
N THR A 234 5.63 15.17 11.46
CA THR A 234 5.44 13.76 11.09
C THR A 234 5.56 12.88 12.33
N THR A 235 4.45 12.28 12.76
CA THR A 235 4.32 11.68 14.10
C THR A 235 4.92 10.28 14.22
N ASP A 236 5.09 9.58 13.12
CA ASP A 236 5.51 8.17 13.07
C ASP A 236 6.83 7.97 12.33
N LYS A 237 7.63 9.04 12.21
CA LYS A 237 9.02 8.97 11.74
C LYS A 237 9.91 8.24 12.76
N PRO A 238 11.02 7.61 12.33
CA PRO A 238 11.97 6.98 13.24
C PRO A 238 12.51 7.96 14.28
N VAL A 239 12.76 7.45 15.49
CA VAL A 239 13.42 8.21 16.56
C VAL A 239 14.81 8.63 16.09
N GLY A 240 15.19 9.89 16.37
CA GLY A 240 16.50 10.44 15.99
C GLY A 240 16.58 11.07 14.60
N ILE A 241 15.51 10.99 13.80
CA ILE A 241 15.45 11.66 12.49
C ILE A 241 14.62 12.94 12.61
N ASN A 242 15.23 14.11 12.44
CA ASN A 242 14.53 15.40 12.46
C ASN A 242 13.95 15.78 11.09
N TYR A 243 14.73 15.61 10.02
CA TYR A 243 14.32 15.91 8.65
C TYR A 243 14.67 14.73 7.75
N ALA A 244 13.74 14.32 6.91
CA ALA A 244 13.94 13.20 6.00
C ALA A 244 13.17 13.36 4.68
N GLY A 245 13.69 12.72 3.64
CA GLY A 245 13.01 12.49 2.38
C GLY A 245 12.73 10.99 2.20
N GLY A 246 11.68 10.66 1.45
CA GLY A 246 11.32 9.26 1.27
C GLY A 246 10.20 9.05 0.26
N MET A 247 9.67 7.83 0.28
CA MET A 247 8.45 7.50 -0.45
C MET A 247 7.56 6.55 0.34
N SER A 248 6.27 6.63 0.08
CA SER A 248 5.27 5.65 0.52
C SER A 248 4.69 4.96 -0.70
N ILE A 249 4.85 3.65 -0.77
CA ILE A 249 4.25 2.78 -1.79
C ILE A 249 3.01 2.15 -1.19
N LYS A 250 1.84 2.61 -1.62
CA LYS A 250 0.55 2.20 -1.06
C LYS A 250 0.10 0.86 -1.62
N TYR A 251 -0.37 -0.04 -0.76
CA TYR A 251 -1.11 -1.22 -1.19
C TYR A 251 -2.61 -0.91 -1.26
N PRO A 252 -3.36 -1.40 -2.26
CA PRO A 252 -4.81 -1.22 -2.32
C PRO A 252 -5.51 -1.90 -1.12
N GLY A 253 -5.99 -1.12 -0.13
CA GLY A 253 -6.77 -1.66 0.99
C GLY A 253 -6.39 -1.12 2.37
N GLY A 254 -6.80 0.12 2.67
CA GLY A 254 -6.62 0.71 4.00
C GLY A 254 -5.25 1.37 4.20
N LYS A 255 -4.58 1.12 5.33
CA LYS A 255 -3.32 1.80 5.70
C LYS A 255 -2.04 1.11 5.19
N MET A 256 -2.15 -0.09 4.63
CA MET A 256 -0.99 -0.90 4.24
C MET A 256 -0.09 -0.22 3.21
N ALA A 257 1.21 -0.26 3.45
CA ALA A 257 2.21 0.36 2.59
C ALA A 257 3.61 -0.23 2.83
N ILE A 258 4.51 -0.05 1.87
CA ILE A 258 5.96 -0.12 2.09
C ILE A 258 6.50 1.31 2.06
N GLN A 259 7.27 1.68 3.07
CA GLN A 259 7.74 3.04 3.22
C GLN A 259 9.25 3.07 3.39
N PHE A 260 9.89 3.98 2.66
CA PHE A 260 11.32 4.22 2.68
C PHE A 260 11.55 5.64 3.17
N LEU A 261 12.55 5.81 4.01
CA LEU A 261 12.91 7.10 4.56
C LEU A 261 14.43 7.19 4.71
N GLY A 262 15.00 8.33 4.30
CA GLY A 262 16.40 8.68 4.50
C GLY A 262 16.50 10.03 5.20
N ALA A 263 17.28 10.11 6.27
CA ALA A 263 17.56 11.36 6.96
C ALA A 263 18.35 12.32 6.07
N VAL A 264 18.02 13.62 6.16
CA VAL A 264 18.72 14.67 5.39
C VAL A 264 19.99 15.15 6.11
N THR A 265 20.05 15.02 7.44
CA THR A 265 21.13 15.59 8.25
C THR A 265 22.15 14.58 8.78
N HIS A 266 21.89 13.28 8.65
CA HIS A 266 22.80 12.21 9.12
C HIS A 266 22.64 10.95 8.27
N ASP A 267 23.61 10.03 8.34
CA ASP A 267 23.65 8.80 7.54
C ASP A 267 22.71 7.72 8.11
N HIS A 268 21.40 7.90 7.89
CA HIS A 268 20.36 6.99 8.37
C HIS A 268 19.32 6.72 7.29
N PHE A 269 19.32 5.50 6.78
CA PHE A 269 18.32 4.97 5.86
C PHE A 269 17.51 3.89 6.53
N CYS A 270 16.19 3.92 6.36
CA CYS A 270 15.32 2.92 6.94
C CYS A 270 14.12 2.60 6.04
N VAL A 271 13.59 1.41 6.25
CA VAL A 271 12.39 0.91 5.59
C VAL A 271 11.43 0.39 6.64
N ARG A 272 10.12 0.47 6.38
CA ARG A 272 9.12 -0.28 7.14
C ARG A 272 8.04 -0.84 6.24
N ARG A 273 7.42 -1.91 6.72
CA ARG A 273 6.12 -2.38 6.26
C ARG A 273 5.07 -1.87 7.21
N VAL A 274 4.05 -1.20 6.68
CA VAL A 274 2.88 -0.72 7.42
C VAL A 274 1.76 -1.75 7.27
N GLU A 275 1.17 -2.15 8.38
CA GLU A 275 0.08 -3.12 8.45
C GLU A 275 -1.30 -2.44 8.31
N ALA A 276 -2.37 -3.25 8.25
CA ALA A 276 -3.73 -2.75 8.05
C ALA A 276 -4.19 -1.79 9.16
N ASN A 277 -3.69 -1.96 10.38
CA ASN A 277 -3.95 -1.08 11.53
C ASN A 277 -3.16 0.25 11.47
N GLY A 278 -2.28 0.44 10.48
CA GLY A 278 -1.42 1.62 10.35
C GLY A 278 -0.14 1.57 11.18
N ILE A 279 0.16 0.45 11.84
CA ILE A 279 1.37 0.27 12.64
C ILE A 279 2.44 -0.41 11.77
N GLY A 280 3.70 -0.04 11.98
CA GLY A 280 4.84 -0.67 11.31
C GLY A 280 6.15 -0.28 11.98
N GLN A 281 7.02 -1.26 12.21
CA GLN A 281 8.34 -1.01 12.80
C GLN A 281 9.34 -0.59 11.72
N TRP A 282 10.08 0.48 12.01
CA TRP A 282 11.21 0.92 11.19
C TRP A 282 12.41 -0.01 11.37
N ARG A 283 13.00 -0.40 10.23
CA ARG A 283 14.24 -1.18 10.16
C ARG A 283 15.29 -0.34 9.46
N THR A 284 16.37 -0.05 10.16
CA THR A 284 17.55 0.62 9.59
C THR A 284 18.23 -0.30 8.59
N LEU A 285 18.61 0.25 7.43
CA LEU A 285 19.40 -0.45 6.43
C LEU A 285 20.88 -0.32 6.78
N PHE A 286 21.60 -1.44 6.70
CA PHE A 286 23.02 -1.48 6.94
C PHE A 286 23.82 -1.08 5.69
N HIS A 287 24.85 -0.27 5.87
CA HIS A 287 25.83 0.15 4.87
C HIS A 287 27.21 0.31 5.54
N SER A 288 28.25 0.57 4.75
CA SER A 288 29.63 0.64 5.23
C SER A 288 29.88 1.67 6.34
N GLY A 289 28.99 2.65 6.51
CA GLY A 289 29.09 3.70 7.52
C GLY A 289 28.39 3.37 8.85
N ASN A 290 27.49 2.39 8.89
CA ASN A 290 26.71 2.05 10.10
C ASN A 290 26.71 0.55 10.45
N PHE A 291 27.42 -0.27 9.66
CA PHE A 291 27.56 -1.70 9.89
C PHE A 291 28.94 -2.01 10.45
N ASP A 292 28.98 -2.45 11.70
CA ASP A 292 30.16 -3.07 12.29
C ASP A 292 29.96 -4.60 12.31
N PRO A 293 30.72 -5.35 11.50
CA PRO A 293 30.60 -6.80 11.47
C PRO A 293 30.94 -7.44 12.82
N TYR A 294 31.76 -6.81 13.68
CA TYR A 294 32.16 -7.40 14.96
C TYR A 294 31.07 -7.29 16.04
N SER A 295 30.16 -6.33 15.95
CA SER A 295 29.05 -6.16 16.89
C SER A 295 27.73 -6.75 16.38
N LYS A 296 27.65 -7.14 15.11
CA LYS A 296 26.42 -7.64 14.48
C LYS A 296 26.54 -8.99 13.77
N ALA A 297 27.75 -9.47 13.45
CA ALA A 297 27.96 -10.88 13.16
C ALA A 297 28.26 -11.60 14.47
N ASP A 298 27.59 -12.73 14.71
CA ASP A 298 27.90 -13.59 15.84
C ASP A 298 29.23 -14.33 15.57
N VAL A 299 30.35 -13.60 15.67
CA VAL A 299 31.69 -14.15 15.45
C VAL A 299 32.08 -15.12 16.59
N ALA A 300 31.32 -15.12 17.70
CA ALA A 300 31.56 -16.02 18.82
C ALA A 300 31.21 -17.48 18.49
N ASP A 301 30.32 -17.73 17.52
CA ASP A 301 29.83 -19.08 17.22
C ASP A 301 30.65 -19.81 16.14
N VAL A 302 31.49 -19.10 15.38
CA VAL A 302 32.24 -19.72 14.26
C VAL A 302 33.53 -20.43 14.73
N TYR A 303 34.09 -20.07 15.90
CA TYR A 303 35.35 -20.67 16.41
C TYR A 303 35.47 -20.66 17.94
N ASN A 304 34.54 -21.28 18.68
CA ASN A 304 34.78 -21.48 20.11
C ASN A 304 35.91 -22.51 20.32
N ARG A 305 37.07 -22.04 20.82
CA ARG A 305 38.28 -22.83 21.21
C ARG A 305 38.01 -24.04 22.14
N VAL A 306 36.81 -24.15 22.68
CA VAL A 306 36.37 -25.16 23.65
C VAL A 306 36.48 -26.57 23.05
N ASP A 307 35.99 -26.77 21.83
CA ASP A 307 35.97 -28.11 21.21
C ASP A 307 37.35 -28.57 20.76
N THR A 308 38.18 -27.64 20.29
CA THR A 308 39.57 -27.94 19.90
C THR A 308 40.43 -28.29 21.11
N ASN A 309 40.29 -27.56 22.23
CA ASN A 309 41.02 -27.86 23.45
C ASN A 309 40.54 -29.16 24.10
N TYR A 310 39.27 -29.50 23.99
CA TYR A 310 38.72 -30.77 24.47
C TYR A 310 39.37 -31.97 23.76
N LEU A 311 39.47 -31.93 22.43
CA LEU A 311 40.12 -32.98 21.64
C LEU A 311 41.61 -33.16 21.99
N ILE A 312 42.35 -32.04 22.13
CA ILE A 312 43.78 -32.09 22.47
C ILE A 312 43.98 -32.66 23.88
N THR A 313 43.16 -32.25 24.84
CA THR A 313 43.29 -32.69 26.24
C THR A 313 42.93 -34.17 26.38
N GLN A 314 41.82 -34.62 25.79
CA GLN A 314 41.41 -36.03 25.81
C GLN A 314 42.41 -36.95 25.10
N ALA A 315 42.97 -36.53 23.97
CA ALA A 315 43.95 -37.34 23.23
C ALA A 315 45.27 -37.50 23.99
N VAL A 316 45.73 -36.46 24.69
CA VAL A 316 46.97 -36.50 25.49
C VAL A 316 46.76 -37.27 26.79
N GLU A 317 45.61 -37.10 27.46
CA GLU A 317 45.27 -37.84 28.69
C GLU A 317 45.03 -39.33 28.44
N ALA A 318 44.52 -39.71 27.26
CA ALA A 318 44.38 -41.12 26.87
C ALA A 318 45.73 -41.81 26.60
N LEU A 319 46.74 -41.07 26.13
CA LEU A 319 48.07 -41.62 25.80
C LEU A 319 49.00 -41.69 27.02
N LEU A 320 48.89 -40.73 27.94
CA LEU A 320 49.67 -40.67 29.17
C LEU A 320 48.78 -40.24 30.35
N PRO A 321 47.98 -41.16 30.93
CA PRO A 321 47.17 -40.85 32.09
C PRO A 321 48.05 -40.29 33.21
N ARG A 322 47.62 -39.23 33.89
CA ARG A 322 48.34 -38.73 35.08
C ARG A 322 48.35 -39.83 36.14
N ARG A 323 49.53 -40.39 36.47
CA ARG A 323 49.71 -41.38 37.54
C ARG A 323 50.59 -40.82 38.65
N ASN A 324 50.29 -41.20 39.88
CA ASN A 324 51.04 -40.78 41.08
C ASN A 324 51.96 -41.93 41.52
N PHE A 325 53.26 -41.83 41.28
CA PHE A 325 54.25 -42.90 41.49
C PHE A 325 54.70 -43.07 42.96
N GLY A 326 53.83 -42.75 43.93
CA GLY A 326 54.12 -42.90 45.36
C GLY A 326 54.08 -44.35 45.86
N SER A 327 53.62 -45.28 45.03
CA SER A 327 53.62 -46.74 45.25
C SER A 327 54.10 -47.42 43.95
N PRO A 328 54.70 -48.62 44.00
CA PRO A 328 55.10 -49.34 42.79
C PRO A 328 53.92 -49.46 41.81
N ASP A 329 54.09 -48.88 40.61
CA ASP A 329 53.10 -48.85 39.54
C ASP A 329 53.79 -49.10 38.19
N PHE A 330 53.01 -49.37 37.14
CA PHE A 330 53.55 -49.66 35.82
C PHE A 330 52.83 -48.92 34.69
N ILE A 331 53.58 -48.66 33.63
CA ILE A 331 53.08 -48.20 32.34
C ILE A 331 53.40 -49.28 31.31
N ARG A 332 52.42 -49.62 30.48
CA ARG A 332 52.57 -50.55 29.36
C ARG A 332 52.43 -49.78 28.04
N ILE A 333 53.43 -49.85 27.18
CA ILE A 333 53.48 -49.09 25.93
C ILE A 333 53.84 -50.02 24.76
N PRO A 334 52.95 -50.19 23.76
CA PRO A 334 51.52 -49.87 23.78
C PRO A 334 50.75 -50.76 24.77
N ASP A 335 49.56 -50.35 25.20
CA ASP A 335 48.74 -51.09 26.17
C ASP A 335 48.13 -52.38 25.58
N ARG A 336 48.99 -53.37 25.33
CA ARG A 336 48.67 -54.71 24.85
C ARG A 336 49.69 -55.71 25.39
N THR A 337 49.30 -56.98 25.51
CA THR A 337 50.24 -58.04 25.90
C THR A 337 51.49 -58.04 25.01
N GLY A 338 52.68 -58.02 25.64
CA GLY A 338 53.98 -57.93 24.95
C GLY A 338 54.45 -56.50 24.62
N GLY A 339 53.73 -55.45 25.03
CA GLY A 339 54.23 -54.08 25.01
C GLY A 339 55.36 -53.86 26.04
N LEU A 340 56.16 -52.82 25.85
CA LEU A 340 57.19 -52.42 26.81
C LEU A 340 56.53 -52.08 28.15
N LEU A 341 56.96 -52.76 29.20
CA LEU A 341 56.59 -52.48 30.57
C LEU A 341 57.67 -51.63 31.23
N LEU A 342 57.28 -50.47 31.74
CA LEU A 342 58.07 -49.62 32.62
C LEU A 342 57.42 -49.69 34.01
N VAL A 343 58.11 -50.29 34.97
CA VAL A 343 57.64 -50.48 36.35
C VAL A 343 58.50 -49.62 37.24
N MET A 344 57.90 -48.80 38.09
CA MET A 344 58.62 -47.83 38.90
C MET A 344 57.98 -47.63 40.25
N GLY A 345 58.78 -47.26 41.24
CA GLY A 345 58.30 -47.00 42.59
C GLY A 345 59.39 -46.47 43.51
N THR A 346 59.02 -46.27 44.76
CA THR A 346 59.94 -45.89 45.85
C THR A 346 59.87 -46.89 46.98
N THR A 347 61.01 -47.29 47.53
CA THR A 347 61.08 -48.24 48.65
C THR A 347 62.10 -47.78 49.67
N LEU A 348 61.75 -47.87 50.96
CA LEU A 348 62.67 -47.56 52.05
C LEU A 348 63.64 -48.72 52.25
N VAL A 349 64.94 -48.45 52.20
CA VAL A 349 66.01 -49.44 52.39
C VAL A 349 66.91 -48.99 53.55
N ALA A 350 67.39 -49.94 54.35
CA ALA A 350 68.29 -49.66 55.46
C ALA A 350 69.74 -49.48 54.96
N PRO A 351 70.62 -48.77 55.70
CA PRO A 351 72.01 -48.61 55.29
C PRO A 351 72.75 -49.95 55.22
N GLU A 352 73.63 -50.10 54.23
CA GLU A 352 74.44 -51.30 53.97
C GLU A 352 73.60 -52.59 53.90
N SER A 353 72.46 -52.50 53.21
CA SER A 353 71.49 -53.58 53.15
C SER A 353 70.85 -53.72 51.77
N SER A 354 70.24 -54.89 51.53
CA SER A 354 69.44 -55.15 50.34
C SER A 354 68.02 -55.56 50.72
N VAL A 355 67.05 -55.10 49.94
CA VAL A 355 65.63 -55.43 50.07
C VAL A 355 65.10 -55.90 48.72
N ASP A 356 64.37 -57.02 48.74
CA ASP A 356 63.65 -57.52 47.57
C ASP A 356 62.24 -56.92 47.51
N VAL A 357 61.92 -56.30 46.38
CA VAL A 357 60.64 -55.66 46.09
C VAL A 357 59.89 -56.49 45.07
N THR A 358 58.68 -56.93 45.42
CA THR A 358 57.77 -57.58 44.48
C THR A 358 57.22 -56.54 43.50
N LEU A 359 57.39 -56.79 42.20
CA LEU A 359 56.87 -55.91 41.17
C LEU A 359 55.33 -56.03 41.07
N PRO A 360 54.61 -54.92 40.83
CA PRO A 360 53.16 -54.93 40.63
C PRO A 360 52.72 -55.73 39.39
N ILE A 361 53.64 -56.00 38.47
CA ILE A 361 53.43 -56.84 37.30
C ILE A 361 54.69 -57.64 36.99
N THR A 362 54.51 -58.91 36.62
CA THR A 362 55.59 -59.79 36.18
C THR A 362 55.96 -59.48 34.72
N PHE A 363 57.23 -59.31 34.44
CA PHE A 363 57.74 -59.24 33.07
C PHE A 363 57.67 -60.63 32.43
N ASN A 364 57.30 -60.71 31.16
CA ASN A 364 57.59 -61.91 30.35
C ASN A 364 59.11 -62.04 30.19
N MET A 365 59.81 -60.90 30.02
CA MET A 365 61.27 -60.82 29.99
C MET A 365 61.77 -59.51 30.61
N GLY A 366 62.40 -59.58 31.78
CA GLY A 366 63.11 -58.43 32.37
C GLY A 366 64.34 -58.02 31.55
N ARG A 367 64.51 -56.72 31.28
CA ARG A 367 65.62 -56.18 30.47
C ARG A 367 66.63 -55.40 31.28
N GLY A 368 66.20 -54.73 32.34
CA GLY A 368 67.09 -53.97 33.19
C GLY A 368 66.37 -53.29 34.33
N ALA A 369 67.15 -52.78 35.26
CA ALA A 369 66.67 -51.94 36.34
C ALA A 369 67.71 -50.88 36.69
N LEU A 370 67.22 -49.80 37.29
CA LEU A 370 68.02 -48.71 37.81
C LEU A 370 67.40 -48.27 39.14
N ALA A 371 68.25 -47.85 40.06
CA ALA A 371 67.85 -47.19 41.29
C ALA A 371 68.66 -45.91 41.50
N THR A 372 68.07 -45.01 42.25
CA THR A 372 68.74 -43.82 42.77
C THR A 372 68.19 -43.53 44.16
N VAL A 373 69.01 -42.91 45.01
CA VAL A 373 68.57 -42.43 46.30
C VAL A 373 67.67 -41.21 46.04
N ALA A 374 66.41 -41.27 46.47
CA ALA A 374 65.47 -40.16 46.30
C ALA A 374 66.00 -38.93 47.06
N ALA A 375 65.95 -37.76 46.43
CA ALA A 375 66.39 -36.51 47.04
C ALA A 375 65.43 -36.10 48.19
N GLY A 376 65.65 -36.67 49.38
CA GLY A 376 65.01 -36.32 50.64
C GLY A 376 66.07 -35.91 51.63
N THR A 377 65.82 -34.80 52.34
CA THR A 377 66.70 -34.10 53.29
C THR A 377 67.69 -35.03 54.02
N ALA A 378 68.89 -35.19 53.46
CA ALA A 378 69.94 -36.03 54.01
C ALA A 378 70.43 -35.43 55.33
N ASN A 379 70.20 -36.13 56.44
CA ASN A 379 70.87 -35.83 57.69
C ASN A 379 72.26 -36.51 57.69
N ASN A 380 73.21 -35.84 57.03
CA ASN A 380 74.64 -35.77 57.33
C ASN A 380 75.30 -36.93 58.10
N GLN A 381 75.84 -37.92 57.37
CA GLN A 381 77.27 -38.28 57.34
C GLN A 381 77.45 -39.54 56.46
N GLY A 382 77.86 -39.35 55.19
CA GLY A 382 78.19 -40.43 54.25
C GLY A 382 77.67 -40.20 52.83
N ASN A 383 78.39 -40.73 51.83
CA ASN A 383 77.91 -40.83 50.45
C ASN A 383 77.07 -42.10 50.32
N TYR A 384 75.84 -41.93 49.84
CA TYR A 384 74.90 -43.03 49.59
C TYR A 384 74.92 -43.39 48.11
N SER A 385 75.04 -44.68 47.80
CA SER A 385 74.76 -45.20 46.47
C SER A 385 73.64 -46.23 46.54
N ALA A 386 72.81 -46.24 45.50
CA ALA A 386 71.77 -47.23 45.33
C ALA A 386 71.92 -47.85 43.95
N TYR A 387 71.75 -49.15 43.87
CA TYR A 387 71.64 -49.86 42.60
C TYR A 387 70.54 -50.92 42.69
N ALA A 388 70.03 -51.30 41.53
CA ALA A 388 68.94 -52.23 41.40
C ALA A 388 69.33 -53.37 40.48
N THR A 389 68.99 -54.59 40.87
CA THR A 389 69.22 -55.79 40.08
C THR A 389 67.92 -56.58 40.00
N LEU A 390 67.54 -57.00 38.79
CA LEU A 390 66.42 -57.92 38.62
C LEU A 390 66.79 -59.28 39.21
N ALA A 391 66.19 -59.63 40.35
CA ALA A 391 66.39 -60.93 41.00
C ALA A 391 65.56 -62.03 40.32
N SER A 392 64.40 -61.65 39.75
CA SER A 392 63.56 -62.49 38.90
C SER A 392 62.69 -61.61 38.00
N ASN A 393 61.87 -62.20 37.14
CA ASN A 393 60.89 -61.47 36.33
C ASN A 393 59.78 -60.77 37.14
N SER A 394 59.64 -61.07 38.44
CA SER A 394 58.63 -60.49 39.34
C SER A 394 59.23 -59.83 40.59
N THR A 395 60.56 -59.80 40.72
CA THR A 395 61.24 -59.33 41.93
C THR A 395 62.46 -58.49 41.57
N LEU A 396 62.51 -57.30 42.15
CA LEU A 396 63.65 -56.38 42.04
C LEU A 396 64.40 -56.32 43.36
N ARG A 397 65.70 -56.58 43.35
CA ARG A 397 66.57 -56.36 44.49
C ARG A 397 67.12 -54.95 44.45
N LEU A 398 66.88 -54.21 45.52
CA LEU A 398 67.46 -52.89 45.74
C LEU A 398 68.57 -53.01 46.79
N THR A 399 69.73 -52.45 46.50
CA THR A 399 70.85 -52.41 47.45
C THR A 399 71.22 -50.97 47.72
N GLN A 400 71.43 -50.67 49.01
CA GLN A 400 71.95 -49.39 49.48
C GLN A 400 73.33 -49.61 50.10
N ASP A 401 74.32 -48.92 49.54
CA ASP A 401 75.68 -48.86 50.10
C ASP A 401 75.93 -47.49 50.69
N VAL A 402 76.68 -47.45 51.79
CA VAL A 402 77.05 -46.21 52.46
C VAL A 402 78.55 -46.12 52.68
N SER A 403 79.14 -44.95 52.41
CA SER A 403 80.59 -44.77 52.64
C SER A 403 81.00 -44.86 54.12
N THR A 404 80.04 -44.70 55.04
CA THR A 404 80.21 -44.79 56.50
C THR A 404 78.92 -45.27 57.16
N THR A 405 78.99 -46.25 58.06
CA THR A 405 77.82 -46.77 58.79
C THR A 405 77.47 -45.96 60.04
N THR A 406 78.39 -45.15 60.56
CA THR A 406 78.17 -44.29 61.73
C THR A 406 77.22 -43.15 61.39
N GLY A 407 76.00 -43.18 61.95
CA GLY A 407 74.98 -42.15 61.73
C GLY A 407 74.12 -42.34 60.48
N ALA A 408 74.28 -43.44 59.74
CA ALA A 408 73.52 -43.68 58.52
C ALA A 408 72.04 -44.01 58.81
N ALA A 409 71.12 -43.39 58.05
CA ALA A 409 69.69 -43.62 58.14
C ALA A 409 69.13 -44.40 56.93
N ASN A 410 67.92 -44.93 57.08
CA ASN A 410 67.17 -45.54 55.99
C ASN A 410 66.89 -44.51 54.89
N GLN A 411 67.06 -44.90 53.62
CA GLN A 411 66.81 -44.02 52.49
C GLN A 411 65.66 -44.53 51.63
N TYR A 412 64.85 -43.60 51.13
CA TYR A 412 63.90 -43.92 50.07
C TYR A 412 64.68 -44.07 48.76
N ILE A 413 64.71 -45.28 48.22
CA ILE A 413 65.28 -45.56 46.91
C ILE A 413 64.16 -45.46 45.88
N SER A 414 64.32 -44.53 44.93
CA SER A 414 63.49 -44.48 43.72
C SER A 414 64.09 -45.43 42.70
N TRP A 415 63.25 -46.28 42.12
CA TRP A 415 63.71 -47.30 41.18
C TRP A 415 62.78 -47.42 39.98
N MET A 416 63.36 -47.91 38.89
CA MET A 416 62.64 -48.27 37.68
C MET A 416 63.22 -49.57 37.13
N ALA A 417 62.34 -50.51 36.79
CA ALA A 417 62.65 -51.72 36.05
C ALA A 417 61.89 -51.72 34.73
N TRP A 418 62.48 -52.28 33.69
CA TRP A 418 61.83 -52.37 32.39
C TRP A 418 61.99 -53.74 31.75
N GLY A 419 61.00 -54.11 30.95
CA GLY A 419 60.89 -55.41 30.31
C GLY A 419 59.73 -55.46 29.31
N TYR A 420 59.41 -56.65 28.83
CA TYR A 420 58.25 -56.90 27.96
C TYR A 420 57.30 -57.92 28.59
#